data_AF-A0AAD7YN06-F1
#
_entry.id   AF-A0AAD7YN06-F1
#
_cell.length_a   1.000
_cell.length_b   1.000
_cell.length_c   1.000
_cell.angle_alpha   90.00
_cell.angle_beta   90.00
_cell.angle_gamma   90.00
#
_symmetry.space_group_name_H-M   'P 1'
#
loop_
_entity.id
_entity.type
_entity.pdbx_description
1 polymer ?
#
loop_
_entity_poly.entity_id
_entity_poly.type
_entity_poly.pdbx_seq_one_letter_code
_entity_poly.pdbx_strand_id
1 'polypeptide(L)'
;MDEKRLHVAEMRMLRWMCGVTRMDKVRNKCIRGSFKVAPVTEKVEGNRLFWYGHVKRRDETHVTKRVLNLHVDGWRGRGRPKKRWMDCVRTDKKEKEVMVYRFR
;
A
#
# COMPACT_ATOMS: atom_id res chain seq x y z
N MET A 1 -3.91 -7.81 -0.64
CA MET A 1 -2.53 -7.60 -1.13
C MET A 1 -1.59 -7.80 0.04
N ASP A 2 -0.59 -8.67 -0.10
CA ASP A 2 0.32 -9.03 0.99
C ASP A 2 1.49 -8.04 1.08
N GLU A 3 1.20 -6.81 1.48
CA GLU A 3 2.19 -5.74 1.68
C GLU A 3 3.37 -6.20 2.58
N LYS A 4 3.09 -7.06 3.56
CA LYS A 4 4.12 -7.69 4.41
C LYS A 4 5.12 -8.53 3.61
N ARG A 5 4.65 -9.29 2.61
CA ARG A 5 5.53 -10.12 1.75
C ARG A 5 6.40 -9.23 0.87
N LEU A 6 5.83 -8.14 0.33
CA LEU A 6 6.58 -7.15 -0.44
C LEU A 6 7.67 -6.48 0.40
N HIS A 7 7.34 -6.06 1.63
CA HIS A 7 8.31 -5.49 2.57
C HIS A 7 9.46 -6.48 2.90
N VAL A 8 9.14 -7.77 3.08
CA VAL A 8 10.17 -8.80 3.32
C VAL A 8 11.05 -8.99 2.10
N ALA A 9 10.46 -9.05 0.90
CA ALA A 9 11.21 -9.18 -0.36
C ALA A 9 12.14 -7.97 -0.58
N GLU A 10 11.62 -6.75 -0.42
CA GLU A 10 12.39 -5.49 -0.48
C GLU A 10 13.60 -5.55 0.45
N MET A 11 13.38 -5.84 1.74
CA MET A 11 14.48 -5.87 2.70
C MET A 11 15.49 -6.97 2.42
N ARG A 12 15.07 -8.11 1.87
CA ARG A 12 15.98 -9.20 1.48
C ARG A 12 16.88 -8.78 0.33
N MET A 13 16.32 -8.13 -0.69
CA MET A 13 17.10 -7.62 -1.84
C MET A 13 18.06 -6.52 -1.41
N LEU A 14 17.61 -5.53 -0.63
CA LEU A 14 18.47 -4.44 -0.15
C LEU A 14 19.63 -4.94 0.71
N ARG A 15 19.37 -5.91 1.59
CA ARG A 15 20.43 -6.52 2.41
C ARG A 15 21.44 -7.30 1.58
N TRP A 16 20.95 -8.06 0.61
CA TRP A 16 21.82 -8.82 -0.29
C TRP A 16 22.72 -7.90 -1.12
N MET A 17 22.18 -6.79 -1.65
CA MET A 17 22.96 -5.79 -2.38
C MET A 17 24.05 -5.13 -1.53
N CYS A 18 23.80 -4.91 -0.24
CA CYS A 18 24.83 -4.40 0.68
C CYS A 18 25.77 -5.47 1.23
N GLY A 19 25.56 -6.76 0.92
CA GLY A 19 26.29 -7.85 1.58
C GLY A 19 26.04 -7.98 3.09
N VAL A 20 24.96 -7.39 3.61
CA VAL A 20 24.67 -7.33 5.04
C VAL A 20 23.83 -8.53 5.47
N THR A 21 24.35 -9.28 6.42
CA THR A 21 23.71 -10.44 7.02
C THR A 21 22.82 -10.05 8.21
N ARG A 22 22.18 -11.03 8.84
CA ARG A 22 21.45 -10.81 10.10
C ARG A 22 22.39 -10.62 11.30
N MET A 23 23.63 -11.10 11.23
CA MET A 23 24.59 -11.03 12.34
C MET A 23 25.12 -9.62 12.56
N ASP A 24 25.15 -8.81 11.51
CA ASP A 24 25.61 -7.41 11.56
C ASP A 24 24.66 -6.50 12.37
N LYS A 25 23.46 -7.00 12.74
CA LYS A 25 22.45 -6.29 13.55
C LYS A 25 22.11 -4.88 13.05
N VAL A 26 22.38 -4.59 11.78
CA VAL A 26 22.06 -3.30 11.14
C VAL A 26 20.54 -3.13 11.06
N ARG A 27 20.04 -1.99 11.51
CA ARG A 27 18.61 -1.66 11.47
C ARG A 27 18.14 -1.47 10.01
N ASN A 28 16.92 -1.93 9.71
CA ASN A 28 16.32 -1.76 8.37
C ASN A 28 16.23 -0.29 7.94
N LYS A 29 16.01 0.64 8.88
CA LYS A 29 16.02 2.09 8.59
C LYS A 29 17.37 2.55 8.02
N CYS A 30 18.47 2.02 8.54
CA CYS A 30 19.81 2.40 8.09
C CYS A 30 20.05 1.91 6.67
N ILE A 31 19.69 0.65 6.38
CA ILE A 31 19.80 0.08 5.02
C ILE A 31 18.99 0.90 4.02
N ARG A 32 17.73 1.23 4.32
CA ARG A 32 16.91 2.09 3.45
C ARG A 32 17.51 3.50 3.29
N GLY A 33 18.03 4.07 4.38
CA GLY A 33 18.69 5.38 4.38
C GLY A 33 19.92 5.42 3.47
N SER A 34 20.74 4.36 3.48
CA SER A 34 21.91 4.25 2.61
C SER A 34 21.55 4.30 1.12
N PHE A 35 20.45 3.65 0.73
CA PHE A 35 19.97 3.71 -0.66
C PHE A 35 19.05 4.89 -0.95
N LYS A 36 18.67 5.68 0.07
CA LYS A 36 17.65 6.75 -0.02
C LYS A 36 16.32 6.26 -0.61
N VAL A 37 15.93 5.03 -0.28
CA VAL A 37 14.70 4.38 -0.77
C VAL A 37 13.58 4.51 0.25
N ALA A 38 12.41 4.99 -0.19
CA ALA A 38 11.19 4.99 0.60
C ALA A 38 10.63 3.55 0.74
N PRO A 39 9.96 3.22 1.86
CA PRO A 39 9.35 1.91 2.04
C PRO A 39 8.43 1.51 0.89
N VAL A 40 8.52 0.25 0.44
CA VAL A 40 7.64 -0.28 -0.63
C VAL A 40 6.15 -0.12 -0.34
N THR A 41 5.75 -0.14 0.94
CA THR A 41 4.36 0.05 1.36
C THR A 41 3.82 1.42 0.97
N GLU A 42 4.62 2.48 1.14
CA GLU A 42 4.23 3.84 0.76
C GLU A 42 4.02 3.96 -0.75
N LYS A 43 4.86 3.27 -1.54
CA LYS A 43 4.72 3.22 -3.00
C LYS A 43 3.45 2.48 -3.43
N VAL A 44 3.11 1.38 -2.74
CA VAL A 44 1.89 0.61 -3.01
C VAL A 44 0.65 1.44 -2.68
N GLU A 45 0.62 2.11 -1.53
CA GLU A 45 -0.46 3.02 -1.12
C GLU A 45 -0.62 4.17 -2.12
N GLY A 46 0.48 4.84 -2.48
CA GLY A 46 0.46 5.93 -3.45
C GLY A 46 -0.08 5.51 -4.81
N ASN A 47 0.39 4.38 -5.34
CA ASN A 47 -0.09 3.84 -6.61
C ASN A 47 -1.57 3.44 -6.54
N ARG A 48 -2.02 2.87 -5.42
CA ARG A 48 -3.43 2.51 -5.19
C ARG A 48 -4.33 3.74 -5.20
N LEU A 49 -3.93 4.82 -4.53
CA LEU A 49 -4.66 6.09 -4.54
C LEU A 49 -4.63 6.77 -5.91
N PHE A 50 -3.49 6.76 -6.59
CA PHE A 50 -3.36 7.27 -7.95
C PHE A 50 -4.32 6.57 -8.91
N TRP A 51 -4.33 5.23 -8.89
CA TRP A 51 -5.19 4.43 -9.75
C TRP A 51 -6.67 4.64 -9.43
N TYR A 52 -7.02 4.70 -8.14
CA TYR A 52 -8.37 5.06 -7.72
C TYR A 52 -8.81 6.44 -8.23
N GLY A 53 -7.94 7.45 -8.11
CA GLY A 53 -8.21 8.79 -8.62
C GLY A 53 -8.37 8.82 -10.14
N HIS A 54 -7.52 8.07 -10.86
CA HIS A 54 -7.60 7.92 -12.30
C HIS A 54 -8.96 7.34 -12.73
N VAL A 55 -9.39 6.23 -12.12
CA VAL A 55 -10.68 5.60 -12.44
C VAL A 55 -11.85 6.49 -12.05
N LYS A 56 -11.78 7.18 -10.89
CA LYS A 56 -12.86 8.08 -10.44
C LYS A 56 -13.11 9.25 -11.40
N ARG A 57 -12.08 9.74 -12.10
CA ARG A 57 -12.18 10.82 -13.10
C ARG A 57 -12.68 10.36 -14.47
N ARG A 58 -12.79 9.06 -14.73
CA ARG A 58 -13.36 8.55 -15.99
C ARG A 58 -14.85 8.84 -16.09
N ASP A 59 -15.38 8.74 -17.31
CA ASP A 59 -16.81 8.82 -17.56
C ASP A 59 -17.59 7.69 -16.86
N GLU A 60 -18.85 7.95 -16.50
CA GLU A 60 -19.70 6.98 -15.76
C GLU A 60 -20.02 5.74 -16.59
N THR A 61 -20.07 5.84 -17.91
CA THR A 61 -20.29 4.71 -18.81
C THR A 61 -19.06 3.80 -18.93
N HIS A 62 -17.88 4.31 -18.57
CA HIS A 62 -16.63 3.56 -18.70
C HIS A 62 -16.64 2.32 -17.79
N VAL A 63 -16.33 1.17 -18.38
CA VAL A 63 -16.45 -0.15 -17.72
C VAL A 63 -15.75 -0.20 -16.37
N THR A 64 -14.54 0.35 -16.25
CA THR A 64 -13.79 0.32 -14.99
C THR A 64 -14.45 1.14 -13.86
N LYS A 65 -15.14 2.23 -14.20
CA LYS A 65 -15.86 3.05 -13.22
C LYS A 65 -17.16 2.38 -12.79
N ARG A 66 -17.87 1.76 -13.74
CA ARG A 66 -19.03 0.91 -13.44
C ARG A 66 -18.67 -0.25 -12.50
N VAL A 67 -17.57 -0.94 -12.77
CA VAL A 67 -17.08 -2.04 -11.91
C VAL A 67 -16.64 -1.52 -10.54
N LEU A 68 -16.00 -0.34 -10.47
CA LEU A 68 -15.62 0.27 -9.20
C LEU A 68 -16.84 0.60 -8.32
N ASN A 69 -17.93 1.05 -8.94
CA ASN A 69 -19.17 1.44 -8.27
C ASN A 69 -20.14 0.26 -8.03
N LEU A 70 -19.87 -0.90 -8.62
CA LEU A 70 -20.70 -2.09 -8.47
C LEU A 70 -20.73 -2.55 -7.01
N HIS A 71 -21.93 -2.59 -6.43
CA HIS A 71 -22.17 -3.26 -5.17
C HIS A 71 -22.48 -4.74 -5.42
N VAL A 72 -21.75 -5.64 -4.77
CA VAL A 72 -22.02 -7.07 -4.80
C VAL A 72 -22.57 -7.46 -3.44
N ASP A 73 -23.85 -7.81 -3.42
CA ASP A 73 -24.52 -8.30 -2.23
C ASP A 73 -23.88 -9.60 -1.75
N GLY A 74 -23.70 -9.71 -0.44
CA GLY A 74 -23.11 -10.90 0.15
C GLY A 74 -22.81 -10.72 1.64
N TRP A 75 -23.01 -11.81 2.39
CA TRP A 75 -22.73 -11.85 3.82
C TRP A 75 -21.23 -11.91 4.10
N ARG A 76 -20.77 -11.19 5.12
CA ARG A 76 -19.38 -11.28 5.63
C ARG A 76 -19.42 -11.76 7.07
N GLY A 77 -18.80 -12.91 7.32
CA GLY A 77 -18.66 -13.45 8.68
C GLY A 77 -17.87 -12.52 9.61
N ARG A 78 -18.07 -12.68 10.92
CA ARG A 78 -17.32 -11.96 11.96
C ARG A 78 -15.86 -12.47 12.01
N GLY A 79 -14.94 -11.64 12.49
CA GLY A 79 -13.54 -12.00 12.72
C GLY A 79 -12.57 -11.39 11.70
N ARG A 80 -11.88 -12.22 10.91
CA ARG A 80 -10.86 -11.80 9.94
C ARG A 80 -11.28 -12.06 8.48
N PRO A 81 -12.29 -11.32 7.94
CA PRO A 81 -12.58 -11.35 6.52
C PRO A 81 -11.36 -10.98 5.67
N LYS A 82 -11.29 -11.52 4.45
CA LYS A 82 -10.31 -11.04 3.45
C LYS A 82 -10.56 -9.55 3.16
N LYS A 83 -9.51 -8.73 3.16
CA LYS A 83 -9.58 -7.30 2.82
C LYS A 83 -10.04 -7.11 1.37
N ARG A 84 -11.03 -6.25 1.13
CA ARG A 84 -11.38 -5.79 -0.23
C ARG A 84 -10.42 -4.68 -0.65
N TRP A 85 -10.30 -4.47 -1.95
CA TRP A 85 -9.54 -3.35 -2.49
C TRP A 85 -10.03 -1.99 -1.98
N MET A 86 -11.36 -1.79 -1.97
CA MET A 86 -11.97 -0.57 -1.46
C MET A 86 -11.75 -0.35 0.04
N ASP A 87 -11.64 -1.42 0.84
CA ASP A 87 -11.29 -1.32 2.26
C ASP A 87 -9.88 -0.70 2.40
N CYS A 88 -8.91 -1.18 1.60
CA CYS A 88 -7.55 -0.62 1.57
C CYS A 88 -7.53 0.85 1.11
N VAL A 89 -8.24 1.20 0.02
CA VAL A 89 -8.31 2.58 -0.47
C VAL A 89 -8.86 3.53 0.61
N ARG A 90 -9.87 3.11 1.37
CA ARG A 90 -10.43 3.91 2.47
C ARG A 90 -9.42 4.11 3.61
N THR A 91 -8.70 3.05 3.98
CA THR A 91 -7.62 3.15 4.98
C THR A 91 -6.54 4.13 4.53
N ASP A 92 -6.01 3.97 3.32
CA ASP A 92 -4.94 4.83 2.80
C ASP A 92 -5.35 6.29 2.74
N LYS A 93 -6.57 6.58 2.27
CA LYS A 93 -7.10 7.94 2.26
C LYS A 93 -7.11 8.54 3.66
N LYS A 94 -7.62 7.79 4.65
CA LYS A 94 -7.67 8.24 6.04
C LYS A 94 -6.26 8.51 6.58
N GLU A 95 -5.31 7.62 6.33
CA GLU A 95 -3.93 7.78 6.80
C GLU A 95 -3.23 8.98 6.17
N LYS A 96 -3.41 9.21 4.87
CA LYS A 96 -2.81 10.35 4.17
C LYS A 96 -3.50 11.67 4.47
N GLU A 97 -4.83 11.68 4.64
CA GLU A 97 -5.59 12.86 5.04
C GLU A 97 -5.17 13.30 6.45
N VAL A 98 -5.01 12.37 7.40
CA VAL A 98 -4.49 12.65 8.76
C VAL A 98 -3.06 13.20 8.73
N MET A 99 -2.20 12.79 7.79
CA MET A 99 -0.86 13.37 7.65
C MET A 99 -0.88 14.86 7.23
N VAL A 100 -1.85 15.29 6.42
CA VAL A 100 -2.00 16.70 6.01
C VAL A 100 -2.44 17.57 7.20
N TYR A 101 -3.29 17.04 8.09
CA TYR A 101 -3.78 17.77 9.28
C TYR A 101 -2.85 17.73 10.50
N ARG A 102 -1.75 16.96 10.47
CA ARG A 102 -0.83 16.80 11.61
C ARG A 102 0.42 17.68 11.56
N PHE A 103 0.56 18.47 10.50
CA PHE A 103 1.66 19.43 10.27
C PHE A 103 1.17 20.86 10.06
N ARG A 104 -0.06 21.17 10.47
CA ARG A 104 -0.58 22.54 10.51
C ARG A 104 -0.72 23.02 11.95
#